data_AF-V4C4L4-F1
#
_entry.id   AF-V4C4L4-F1
#
_cell.length_a   1.000
_cell.length_b   1.000
_cell.length_c   1.000
_cell.angle_alpha   90.00
_cell.angle_beta   90.00
_cell.angle_gamma   90.00
#
_symmetry.space_group_name_H-M   'P 1'
#
loop_
_entity.id
_entity.type
_entity.pdbx_description
1 polymer ?
#
loop_
_entity_poly.entity_id
_entity_poly.type
_entity_poly.pdbx_seq_one_letter_code
_entity_poly.pdbx_strand_id
1 'polypeptide(L)'
;YSGFCMDLLQELASSMNFSFIIVMPEDGQWGVVENGSWTGLVGQIVRREVDLTVAPLVISSERLKVMDFSFPFFHDYSTVLYKLPDPNLYKWRKLIDPMKGEVFMCILISFMIVTITLYVMEKHNPFYQKFRIHSFQEYVIYVFGAMLTQGGPNQPRSSSGRLLIACWWLFSIVVVAIYSGNLIAFLTVTKDQPPFETLAELSQQDTYKWGTIGGTIWTTFLKTANTPDTKALWAGVVKFNKTDPVVLSIDVDTHLKKVANGNYAFLADKAMLEIKMATECDWVFLKELFYPLQYAVGLPMKSPYNKLFYDEMLRIYETGLLQIWKKRWWPKKGTCKGSLVTEAKRIELVDLQSAFYVIAIGIVLASFIIVSECFYFKRSFSIQYQT
;
A
#
# COMPACT_ATOMS: atom_id res chain seq x y z
N TYR A 1 -20.45 -27.14 17.97
CA TYR A 1 -20.09 -25.72 17.74
C TYR A 1 -19.02 -25.30 18.74
N SER A 2 -18.05 -24.48 18.34
CA SER A 2 -16.98 -23.95 19.20
C SER A 2 -16.63 -22.52 18.77
N GLY A 3 -16.15 -21.67 19.67
CA GLY A 3 -15.75 -20.29 19.36
C GLY A 3 -16.06 -19.32 20.50
N PHE A 4 -15.71 -18.04 20.30
CA PHE A 4 -15.95 -16.99 21.29
C PHE A 4 -17.43 -16.88 21.70
N CYS A 5 -18.35 -16.87 20.74
CA CYS A 5 -19.79 -16.79 21.02
C CYS A 5 -20.31 -18.05 21.74
N MET A 6 -19.67 -19.20 21.53
CA MET A 6 -20.03 -20.45 22.21
C MET A 6 -19.59 -20.46 23.68
N ASP A 7 -18.37 -19.99 23.96
CA ASP A 7 -17.89 -19.82 25.34
C ASP A 7 -18.79 -18.85 26.10
N LEU A 8 -19.20 -17.74 25.46
CA LEU A 8 -20.14 -16.77 26.02
C LEU A 8 -21.52 -17.40 26.31
N LEU A 9 -22.08 -18.14 25.34
CA LEU A 9 -23.40 -18.76 25.50
C LEU A 9 -23.39 -19.82 26.61
N GLN A 10 -22.32 -20.59 26.75
CA GLN A 10 -22.15 -21.57 27.83
C GLN A 10 -22.06 -20.91 29.21
N GLU A 11 -21.34 -19.80 29.32
CA GLU A 11 -21.26 -19.05 30.57
C GLU A 11 -22.62 -18.47 30.97
N LEU A 12 -23.36 -17.90 30.01
CA LEU A 12 -24.72 -17.41 30.24
C LEU A 12 -25.65 -18.54 30.71
N ALA A 13 -25.60 -19.69 30.02
CA ALA A 13 -26.39 -20.87 30.36
C ALA A 13 -26.09 -21.39 31.77
N SER A 14 -24.81 -21.41 32.17
CA SER A 14 -24.38 -21.83 33.50
C SER A 14 -24.78 -20.83 34.59
N SER A 15 -24.62 -19.53 34.37
CA SER A 15 -24.95 -18.50 35.36
C SER A 15 -26.46 -18.39 35.61
N MET A 16 -27.24 -18.43 34.54
CA MET A 16 -28.70 -18.24 34.60
C MET A 16 -29.48 -19.56 34.62
N ASN A 17 -28.78 -20.70 34.64
CA ASN A 17 -29.33 -22.06 34.72
C ASN A 17 -30.41 -22.36 33.67
N PHE A 18 -30.09 -22.12 32.39
CA PHE A 18 -30.95 -22.45 31.26
C PHE A 18 -30.28 -23.44 30.30
N SER A 19 -31.10 -24.14 29.52
CA SER A 19 -30.66 -25.02 28.43
C SER A 19 -30.93 -24.36 27.08
N PHE A 20 -30.13 -24.67 26.06
CA PHE A 20 -30.25 -24.05 24.75
C PHE A 20 -30.09 -25.07 23.63
N ILE A 21 -30.70 -24.75 22.49
CA ILE A 21 -30.55 -25.46 21.22
C ILE A 21 -30.08 -24.43 20.19
N ILE A 22 -29.12 -24.81 19.36
CA ILE A 22 -28.55 -23.90 18.36
C ILE A 22 -29.32 -24.08 17.05
N VAL A 23 -29.85 -22.97 16.55
CA VAL A 23 -30.53 -22.88 15.26
C VAL A 23 -29.78 -21.87 14.40
N MET A 24 -29.49 -22.24 13.15
CA MET A 24 -28.88 -21.35 12.17
C MET A 24 -29.97 -20.70 11.30
N PRO A 25 -29.76 -19.47 10.81
CA PRO A 25 -30.67 -18.85 9.85
C PRO A 25 -30.64 -19.60 8.51
N GLU A 26 -31.80 -19.82 7.90
CA GLU A 26 -31.93 -20.57 6.64
C GLU A 26 -31.16 -19.92 5.47
N ASP A 27 -31.13 -18.59 5.45
CA ASP A 27 -30.44 -17.79 4.43
C ASP A 27 -28.96 -17.54 4.76
N GLY A 28 -28.49 -17.91 5.95
CA GLY A 28 -27.13 -17.66 6.42
C GLY A 28 -26.79 -16.19 6.69
N GLN A 29 -27.78 -15.28 6.77
CA GLN A 29 -27.54 -13.83 6.86
C GLN A 29 -27.80 -13.24 8.26
N TRP A 30 -27.18 -12.09 8.54
CA TRP A 30 -27.44 -11.34 9.78
C TRP A 30 -28.85 -10.74 9.82
N GLY A 31 -29.36 -10.32 8.68
CA GLY A 31 -30.69 -9.73 8.55
C GLY A 31 -30.67 -8.27 8.15
N VAL A 32 -31.33 -8.02 7.03
CA VAL A 32 -31.62 -6.72 6.41
C VAL A 32 -33.10 -6.63 6.10
N VAL A 33 -33.58 -5.41 5.84
CA VAL A 33 -34.95 -5.19 5.41
C VAL A 33 -35.04 -5.44 3.91
N GLU A 34 -35.75 -6.50 3.53
CA GLU A 34 -36.13 -6.80 2.15
C GLU A 34 -37.65 -6.79 2.02
N ASN A 35 -38.18 -6.02 1.07
CA ASN A 35 -39.63 -5.89 0.83
C ASN A 35 -40.44 -5.57 2.11
N GLY A 36 -39.87 -4.78 3.03
CA GLY A 36 -40.51 -4.38 4.29
C GLY A 36 -40.47 -5.43 5.40
N SER A 37 -39.88 -6.61 5.17
CA SER A 37 -39.69 -7.65 6.18
C SER A 37 -38.21 -7.87 6.50
N TRP A 38 -37.92 -8.27 7.74
CA TRP A 38 -36.55 -8.60 8.15
C TRP A 38 -36.18 -10.04 7.76
N THR A 39 -35.03 -10.20 7.11
CA THR A 39 -34.41 -11.51 6.79
C THR A 39 -33.41 -11.94 7.87
N GLY A 40 -32.79 -13.11 7.72
CA GLY A 40 -31.70 -13.58 8.58
C GLY A 40 -32.03 -13.68 10.06
N LEU A 41 -30.99 -13.55 10.89
CA LEU A 41 -31.10 -13.61 12.36
C LEU A 41 -32.11 -12.61 12.93
N VAL A 42 -32.13 -11.38 12.39
CA VAL A 42 -33.11 -10.35 12.81
C VAL A 42 -34.54 -10.75 12.42
N GLY A 43 -34.73 -11.41 11.28
CA GLY A 43 -36.03 -11.95 10.90
C GLY A 43 -36.54 -13.02 11.85
N GLN A 44 -35.68 -13.96 12.23
CA GLN A 44 -36.04 -15.08 13.12
C GLN A 44 -36.44 -14.59 14.53
N ILE A 45 -35.72 -13.62 15.10
CA ILE A 45 -36.05 -13.04 16.42
C ILE A 45 -37.37 -12.24 16.36
N VAL A 46 -37.63 -11.53 15.27
CA VAL A 46 -38.86 -10.75 15.06
C VAL A 46 -40.07 -11.66 14.89
N ARG A 47 -39.93 -12.77 14.15
CA ARG A 47 -40.97 -13.80 13.97
C ARG A 47 -41.15 -14.71 15.19
N ARG A 48 -40.33 -14.53 16.25
CA ARG A 48 -40.31 -15.35 17.46
C ARG A 48 -40.04 -16.84 17.19
N GLU A 49 -39.22 -17.12 16.17
CA GLU A 49 -38.72 -18.46 15.87
C GLU A 49 -37.57 -18.87 16.80
N VAL A 50 -36.86 -17.87 17.35
CA VAL A 50 -35.78 -18.03 18.32
C VAL A 50 -35.99 -17.10 19.51
N ASP A 51 -35.53 -17.51 20.68
CA ASP A 51 -35.66 -16.74 21.93
C ASP A 51 -34.46 -15.82 22.20
N LEU A 52 -33.32 -16.11 21.57
CA LEU A 52 -32.05 -15.45 21.82
C LEU A 52 -31.15 -15.51 20.58
N THR A 53 -30.47 -14.41 20.28
CA THR A 53 -29.45 -14.35 19.22
C THR A 53 -28.08 -14.06 19.82
N VAL A 54 -27.18 -15.04 19.80
CA VAL A 54 -25.77 -14.88 20.19
C VAL A 54 -24.88 -15.02 18.96
N ALA A 55 -24.52 -13.88 18.37
CA ALA A 55 -23.73 -13.78 17.14
C ALA A 55 -22.98 -12.43 17.16
N PRO A 56 -22.00 -12.20 16.26
CA PRO A 56 -21.44 -10.86 16.02
C PRO A 56 -22.50 -9.97 15.32
N LEU A 57 -23.55 -9.63 16.05
CA LEU A 57 -24.68 -8.83 15.59
C LEU A 57 -24.53 -7.40 16.13
N VAL A 58 -24.32 -6.46 15.21
CA VAL A 58 -24.14 -5.04 15.53
C VAL A 58 -25.44 -4.39 15.94
N ILE A 59 -25.41 -3.65 17.06
CA ILE A 59 -26.49 -2.75 17.47
C ILE A 59 -26.64 -1.62 16.45
N SER A 60 -27.83 -1.46 15.87
CA SER A 60 -28.13 -0.36 14.96
C SER A 60 -29.49 0.28 15.27
N SER A 61 -29.68 1.53 14.85
CA SER A 61 -30.95 2.25 15.07
C SER A 61 -32.14 1.54 14.42
N GLU A 62 -31.96 0.89 13.27
CA GLU A 62 -33.03 0.14 12.60
C GLU A 62 -33.37 -1.15 13.34
N ARG A 63 -32.36 -1.85 13.88
CA ARG A 63 -32.57 -3.09 14.64
C ARG A 63 -33.19 -2.83 16.01
N LEU A 64 -32.80 -1.74 16.69
CA LEU A 64 -33.40 -1.33 17.97
C LEU A 64 -34.91 -1.04 17.89
N LYS A 65 -35.46 -0.82 16.68
CA LYS A 65 -36.91 -0.63 16.50
C LYS A 65 -37.69 -1.95 16.52
N VAL A 66 -37.03 -3.09 16.35
CA VAL A 66 -37.68 -4.40 16.15
C VAL A 66 -37.19 -5.48 17.09
N MET A 67 -36.11 -5.25 17.82
CA MET A 67 -35.55 -6.16 18.82
C MET A 67 -34.82 -5.40 19.92
N ASP A 68 -34.67 -6.04 21.07
CA ASP A 68 -33.89 -5.51 22.20
C ASP A 68 -32.48 -6.11 22.19
N PHE A 69 -31.53 -5.38 22.78
CA PHE A 69 -30.14 -5.82 22.94
C PHE A 69 -29.72 -5.79 24.41
N SER A 70 -28.86 -6.74 24.79
CA SER A 70 -28.14 -6.74 26.07
C SER A 70 -27.08 -5.64 26.13
N PHE A 71 -26.37 -5.56 27.26
CA PHE A 71 -25.10 -4.84 27.32
C PHE A 71 -24.12 -5.39 26.26
N PRO A 72 -23.40 -4.54 25.50
CA PRO A 72 -22.50 -5.00 24.45
C PRO A 72 -21.30 -5.75 25.01
N PHE A 73 -20.98 -6.88 24.40
CA PHE A 73 -19.92 -7.79 24.86
C PHE A 73 -18.65 -7.67 24.04
N PHE A 74 -18.70 -6.99 22.90
CA PHE A 74 -17.53 -6.80 22.08
C PHE A 74 -17.60 -5.45 21.37
N HIS A 75 -16.53 -4.68 21.50
CA HIS A 75 -16.34 -3.44 20.79
C HIS A 75 -15.32 -3.66 19.69
N ASP A 76 -15.70 -3.34 18.47
CA ASP A 76 -14.85 -3.44 17.29
C ASP A 76 -14.95 -2.17 16.44
N TYR A 77 -14.17 -2.11 15.37
CA TYR A 77 -14.24 -1.06 14.36
C TYR A 77 -14.24 -1.67 12.97
N SER A 78 -14.86 -0.97 12.01
CA SER A 78 -14.68 -1.30 10.61
C SER A 78 -13.31 -0.81 10.13
N THR A 79 -12.69 -1.60 9.25
CA THR A 79 -11.42 -1.25 8.61
C THR A 79 -11.44 -1.69 7.14
N VAL A 80 -10.39 -1.31 6.41
CA VAL A 80 -10.15 -1.76 5.04
C VAL A 80 -8.93 -2.67 5.04
N LEU A 81 -9.07 -3.87 4.51
CA LEU A 81 -7.98 -4.79 4.25
C LEU A 81 -7.60 -4.71 2.77
N TYR A 82 -6.31 -4.55 2.48
CA TYR A 82 -5.79 -4.59 1.12
C TYR A 82 -4.37 -5.18 1.11
N LYS A 83 -3.92 -5.62 -0.05
CA LYS A 83 -2.55 -6.09 -0.25
C LYS A 83 -1.65 -4.92 -0.64
N LEU A 84 -0.48 -4.81 -0.02
CA LEU A 84 0.52 -3.84 -0.46
C LEU A 84 0.94 -4.14 -1.91
N PRO A 85 1.18 -3.10 -2.74
CA PRO A 85 1.74 -3.32 -4.05
C PRO A 85 3.10 -4.00 -3.92
N ASP A 86 3.45 -4.91 -4.85
CA ASP A 86 4.72 -5.63 -4.78
C ASP A 86 5.88 -4.61 -4.76
N PRO A 87 6.67 -4.57 -3.67
CA PRO A 87 7.73 -3.58 -3.52
C PRO A 87 8.80 -3.74 -4.59
N ASN A 88 8.85 -4.85 -5.32
CA ASN A 88 9.85 -5.12 -6.36
C ASN A 88 9.61 -4.43 -7.70
N LEU A 89 8.36 -4.03 -8.01
CA LEU A 89 7.97 -3.50 -9.33
C LEU A 89 8.71 -2.20 -9.71
N TYR A 90 8.97 -1.33 -8.72
CA TYR A 90 9.58 -0.02 -8.96
C TYR A 90 11.05 0.06 -8.51
N LYS A 91 11.66 -1.04 -8.04
CA LYS A 91 13.03 -1.03 -7.50
C LYS A 91 14.10 -0.64 -8.51
N TRP A 92 13.85 -0.81 -9.81
CA TRP A 92 14.78 -0.38 -10.85
C TRP A 92 14.96 1.16 -10.88
N ARG A 93 14.00 1.94 -10.35
CA ARG A 93 14.07 3.40 -10.26
C ARG A 93 14.85 3.91 -9.04
N LYS A 94 15.32 3.03 -8.15
CA LYS A 94 16.04 3.40 -6.91
C LYS A 94 17.26 4.32 -7.10
N LEU A 95 17.90 4.30 -8.28
CA LEU A 95 19.04 5.17 -8.58
C LEU A 95 18.62 6.57 -9.04
N ILE A 96 17.40 6.73 -9.57
CA ILE A 96 16.88 7.98 -10.13
C ILE A 96 16.06 8.73 -9.09
N ASP A 97 15.23 8.02 -8.32
CA ASP A 97 14.30 8.62 -7.34
C ASP A 97 14.94 9.48 -6.23
N PRO A 98 16.22 9.33 -5.81
CA PRO A 98 16.83 10.18 -4.78
C PRO A 98 16.89 11.67 -5.13
N MET A 99 16.79 12.04 -6.41
CA MET A 99 16.78 13.43 -6.87
C MET A 99 15.62 13.66 -7.82
N LYS A 100 14.99 14.84 -7.73
CA LYS A 100 13.93 15.23 -8.67
C LYS A 100 14.50 15.39 -10.08
N GLY A 101 13.67 15.09 -11.09
CA GLY A 101 14.01 15.24 -12.51
C GLY A 101 14.52 16.65 -12.87
N GLU A 102 13.97 17.67 -12.24
CA GLU A 102 14.40 19.08 -12.41
C GLU A 102 15.89 19.26 -12.10
N VAL A 103 16.41 18.60 -11.07
CA VAL A 103 17.83 18.74 -10.69
C VAL A 103 18.74 18.04 -11.69
N PHE A 104 18.33 16.87 -12.19
CA PHE A 104 19.04 16.20 -13.29
C PHE A 104 19.10 17.06 -14.55
N MET A 105 18.00 17.73 -14.89
CA MET A 105 17.96 18.67 -16.01
C MET A 105 18.94 19.85 -15.80
N CYS A 106 18.96 20.43 -14.60
CA CYS A 106 19.91 21.49 -14.28
C CYS A 106 21.38 21.03 -14.38
N ILE A 107 21.69 19.81 -13.93
CA ILE A 107 23.03 19.21 -14.03
C ILE A 107 23.42 18.98 -15.50
N LEU A 108 22.50 18.48 -16.34
CA LEU A 108 22.76 18.29 -17.77
C LEU A 108 22.98 19.62 -18.49
N ILE A 109 22.19 20.65 -18.17
CA ILE A 109 22.35 21.99 -18.74
C ILE A 109 23.68 22.60 -18.30
N SER A 110 24.04 22.51 -17.02
CA SER A 110 25.32 23.04 -16.52
C SER A 110 26.52 22.32 -17.15
N PHE A 111 26.44 21.00 -17.32
CA PHE A 111 27.44 20.22 -18.04
C PHE A 111 27.66 20.71 -19.47
N MET A 112 26.58 20.95 -20.22
CA MET A 112 26.66 21.45 -21.59
C MET A 112 27.26 22.86 -21.64
N ILE A 113 26.81 23.76 -20.75
CA ILE A 113 27.33 25.13 -20.66
C ILE A 113 28.83 25.13 -20.38
N VAL A 114 29.28 24.40 -19.35
CA VAL A 114 30.71 24.35 -18.99
C VAL A 114 31.55 23.78 -20.12
N THR A 115 31.07 22.73 -20.80
CA THR A 115 31.78 22.12 -21.93
C THR A 115 31.93 23.10 -23.10
N ILE A 116 30.85 23.80 -23.47
CA ILE A 116 30.87 24.78 -24.56
C ILE A 116 31.76 25.96 -24.18
N THR A 117 31.61 26.51 -22.98
CA THR A 117 32.42 27.63 -22.50
C THR A 117 33.90 27.26 -22.46
N LEU A 118 34.25 26.07 -21.96
CA LEU A 118 35.63 25.61 -21.92
C LEU A 118 36.24 25.48 -23.33
N TYR A 119 35.48 24.92 -24.29
CA TYR A 119 35.92 24.81 -25.68
C TYR A 119 36.14 26.19 -26.32
N VAL A 120 35.21 27.13 -26.12
CA VAL A 120 35.33 28.50 -26.63
C VAL A 120 36.53 29.22 -26.02
N MET A 121 36.73 29.09 -24.69
CA MET A 121 37.84 29.72 -23.98
C MET A 121 39.19 29.21 -24.47
N GLU A 122 39.37 27.90 -24.67
CA GLU A 122 40.64 27.36 -25.17
C GLU A 122 40.88 27.70 -26.65
N LYS A 123 39.82 27.74 -27.48
CA LYS A 123 39.93 28.08 -28.90
C LYS A 123 40.27 29.55 -29.17
N HIS A 124 39.70 30.46 -28.39
CA HIS A 124 39.82 31.90 -28.60
C HIS A 124 40.92 32.56 -27.76
N ASN A 125 41.65 31.81 -26.92
CA ASN A 125 42.72 32.38 -26.11
C ASN A 125 43.99 32.65 -26.95
N PRO A 126 44.38 33.93 -27.18
CA PRO A 126 45.49 34.27 -28.05
C PRO A 126 46.85 33.82 -27.50
N PHE A 127 47.00 33.65 -26.18
CA PHE A 127 48.24 33.22 -25.56
C PHE A 127 48.56 31.73 -25.76
N TYR A 128 47.53 30.90 -26.01
CA TYR A 128 47.65 29.44 -26.07
C TYR A 128 47.32 28.85 -27.45
N GLN A 129 47.00 29.70 -28.44
CA GLN A 129 46.69 29.32 -29.83
C GLN A 129 47.82 28.58 -30.58
N LYS A 130 49.08 28.69 -30.12
CA LYS A 130 50.24 28.02 -30.74
C LYS A 130 50.29 26.50 -30.50
N PHE A 131 49.46 25.99 -29.60
CA PHE A 131 49.42 24.58 -29.25
C PHE A 131 48.27 23.85 -29.95
N ARG A 132 48.41 22.54 -30.16
CA ARG A 132 47.37 21.69 -30.75
C ARG A 132 46.10 21.79 -29.91
N ILE A 133 45.03 22.32 -30.50
CA ILE A 133 43.71 22.39 -29.88
C ILE A 133 43.15 20.97 -29.82
N HIS A 134 42.68 20.57 -28.64
CA HIS A 134 42.03 19.29 -28.41
C HIS A 134 40.68 19.22 -29.13
N SER A 135 40.24 18.02 -29.49
CA SER A 135 38.92 17.83 -30.10
C SER A 135 37.82 18.16 -29.10
N PHE A 136 36.66 18.62 -29.57
CA PHE A 136 35.50 18.89 -28.70
C PHE A 136 35.14 17.67 -27.84
N GLN A 137 35.23 16.45 -28.41
CA GLN A 137 34.99 15.20 -27.71
C GLN A 137 35.93 14.99 -26.51
N GLU A 138 37.19 15.42 -26.59
CA GLU A 138 38.15 15.26 -25.49
C GLU A 138 37.75 16.15 -24.30
N TYR A 139 37.23 17.36 -24.56
CA TYR A 139 36.70 18.23 -23.51
C TYR A 139 35.40 17.67 -22.90
N VAL A 140 34.51 17.10 -23.71
CA VAL A 140 33.30 16.41 -23.22
C VAL A 140 33.69 15.28 -22.26
N ILE A 141 34.64 14.43 -22.65
CA ILE A 141 35.11 13.30 -21.82
C ILE A 141 35.80 13.81 -20.55
N TYR A 142 36.59 14.89 -20.63
CA TYR A 142 37.24 15.47 -19.46
C TYR A 142 36.22 16.04 -18.45
N VAL A 143 35.26 16.85 -18.90
CA VAL A 143 34.24 17.46 -18.03
C VAL A 143 33.34 16.38 -17.43
N PHE A 144 33.02 15.33 -18.20
CA PHE A 144 32.25 14.18 -17.74
C PHE A 144 33.03 13.35 -16.71
N GLY A 145 34.31 13.06 -16.98
CA GLY A 145 35.20 12.39 -16.03
C GLY A 145 35.30 13.15 -14.71
N ALA A 146 35.51 14.48 -14.78
CA ALA A 146 35.56 15.35 -13.61
C ALA A 146 34.28 15.30 -12.76
N MET A 147 33.12 15.17 -13.41
CA MET A 147 31.83 15.02 -12.72
C MET A 147 31.73 13.68 -11.98
N LEU A 148 32.29 12.60 -12.56
CA LEU A 148 32.40 11.28 -11.94
C LEU A 148 33.57 11.15 -10.97
N THR A 149 34.13 12.29 -10.52
CA THR A 149 35.32 12.36 -9.65
C THR A 149 36.55 11.62 -10.21
N GLN A 150 36.62 11.48 -11.53
CA GLN A 150 37.74 10.91 -12.27
C GLN A 150 38.55 12.01 -12.98
N GLY A 151 39.86 11.79 -13.10
CA GLY A 151 40.72 12.65 -13.91
C GLY A 151 40.58 12.35 -15.40
N GLY A 152 40.85 13.34 -16.25
CA GLY A 152 41.03 13.14 -17.69
C GLY A 152 42.50 13.31 -18.10
N PRO A 153 42.95 12.67 -19.19
CA PRO A 153 44.34 12.76 -19.63
C PRO A 153 44.73 14.16 -20.14
N ASN A 154 43.76 14.94 -20.64
CA ASN A 154 44.01 16.23 -21.30
C ASN A 154 43.43 17.38 -20.48
N GLN A 155 44.25 18.03 -19.65
CA GLN A 155 43.87 19.22 -18.88
C GLN A 155 43.96 20.50 -19.73
N PRO A 156 43.07 21.51 -19.56
CA PRO A 156 43.21 22.82 -20.20
C PRO A 156 44.55 23.48 -19.86
N ARG A 157 45.13 24.14 -20.87
CA ARG A 157 46.41 24.82 -20.71
C ARG A 157 46.24 26.24 -20.24
N SER A 158 45.14 26.91 -20.59
CA SER A 158 44.91 28.29 -20.18
C SER A 158 44.62 28.40 -18.68
N SER A 159 45.16 29.43 -18.04
CA SER A 159 44.87 29.72 -16.63
C SER A 159 43.39 29.96 -16.38
N SER A 160 42.68 30.57 -17.34
CA SER A 160 41.24 30.81 -17.27
C SER A 160 40.42 29.51 -17.39
N GLY A 161 40.80 28.60 -18.29
CA GLY A 161 40.21 27.26 -18.38
C GLY A 161 40.46 26.42 -17.14
N ARG A 162 41.66 26.52 -16.54
CA ARG A 162 41.97 25.85 -15.26
C ARG A 162 41.11 26.38 -14.11
N LEU A 163 40.86 27.68 -14.05
CA LEU A 163 39.96 28.25 -13.03
C LEU A 163 38.52 27.74 -13.23
N LEU A 164 38.02 27.72 -14.46
CA LEU A 164 36.69 27.17 -14.77
C LEU A 164 36.57 25.70 -14.35
N ILE A 165 37.59 24.90 -14.62
CA ILE A 165 37.62 23.48 -14.22
C ILE A 165 37.73 23.33 -12.70
N ALA A 166 38.49 24.18 -12.01
CA ALA A 166 38.53 24.17 -10.55
C ALA A 166 37.16 24.45 -9.95
N CYS A 167 36.40 25.40 -10.50
CA CYS A 167 35.02 25.65 -10.11
C CYS A 167 34.10 24.45 -10.43
N TRP A 168 34.28 23.82 -11.60
CA TRP A 168 33.54 22.61 -11.98
C TRP A 168 33.83 21.43 -11.05
N TRP A 169 35.07 21.27 -10.60
CA TRP A 169 35.46 20.25 -9.62
C TRP A 169 34.76 20.44 -8.30
N LEU A 170 34.74 21.68 -7.77
CA LEU A 170 34.01 21.99 -6.53
C LEU A 170 32.52 21.68 -6.68
N PHE A 171 31.91 22.09 -7.79
CA PHE A 171 30.51 21.78 -8.09
C PHE A 171 30.26 20.26 -8.13
N SER A 172 31.11 19.51 -8.85
CA SER A 172 30.99 18.06 -9.00
C SER A 172 31.12 17.32 -7.67
N ILE A 173 32.08 17.70 -6.83
CA ILE A 173 32.26 17.12 -5.49
C ILE A 173 31.00 17.33 -4.64
N VAL A 174 30.43 18.54 -4.66
CA VAL A 174 29.21 18.85 -3.90
C VAL A 174 28.03 18.03 -4.41
N VAL A 175 27.82 17.95 -5.73
CA VAL A 175 26.73 17.17 -6.33
C VAL A 175 26.85 15.68 -6.00
N VAL A 176 28.05 15.10 -6.16
CA VAL A 176 28.30 13.69 -5.85
C VAL A 176 28.11 13.40 -4.36
N ALA A 177 28.57 14.29 -3.47
CA ALA A 177 28.38 14.15 -2.03
C ALA A 177 26.89 14.17 -1.63
N ILE A 178 26.11 15.10 -2.20
CA ILE A 178 24.66 15.21 -1.94
C ILE A 178 23.93 13.98 -2.49
N TYR A 179 24.25 13.55 -3.72
CA TYR A 179 23.63 12.37 -4.31
C TYR A 179 23.94 11.11 -3.50
N SER A 180 25.20 10.91 -3.11
CA SER A 180 25.62 9.79 -2.27
C SER A 180 24.91 9.77 -0.92
N GLY A 181 24.83 10.92 -0.23
CA GLY A 181 24.12 11.04 1.04
C GLY A 181 22.62 10.73 0.92
N ASN A 182 21.95 11.27 -0.10
CA ASN A 182 20.52 11.03 -0.32
C ASN A 182 20.25 9.59 -0.76
N LEU A 183 21.11 8.99 -1.58
CA LEU A 183 21.00 7.58 -1.98
C LEU A 183 21.13 6.65 -0.76
N ILE A 184 22.09 6.90 0.13
CA ILE A 184 22.23 6.13 1.38
C ILE A 184 20.99 6.26 2.26
N ALA A 185 20.46 7.47 2.42
CA ALA A 185 19.23 7.69 3.20
C ALA A 185 18.02 6.98 2.57
N PHE A 186 17.92 6.98 1.23
CA PHE A 186 16.84 6.33 0.50
C PHE A 186 16.93 4.80 0.55
N LEU A 187 18.14 4.23 0.53
CA LEU A 187 18.35 2.78 0.64
C LEU A 187 18.16 2.26 2.07
N THR A 188 18.42 3.09 3.08
CA THR A 188 18.25 2.71 4.49
C THR A 188 16.80 2.86 4.97
N VAL A 189 16.04 3.81 4.42
CA VAL A 189 14.64 4.02 4.77
C VAL A 189 13.73 3.41 3.70
N THR A 190 13.28 2.18 3.93
CA THR A 190 12.20 1.57 3.15
C THR A 190 10.87 2.22 3.52
N LYS A 191 10.51 3.29 2.83
CA LYS A 191 9.15 3.82 2.84
C LYS A 191 8.30 2.95 1.91
N ASP A 192 7.88 1.79 2.38
CA ASP A 192 6.69 1.13 1.84
C ASP A 192 5.48 1.94 2.32
N GLN A 193 5.35 3.18 1.80
CA GLN A 193 4.22 4.02 2.14
C GLN A 193 2.96 3.38 1.56
N PRO A 194 1.92 3.18 2.38
CA PRO A 194 0.66 2.69 1.86
C PRO A 194 0.15 3.66 0.79
N PRO A 195 -0.51 3.16 -0.27
CA PRO A 195 -1.01 3.99 -1.37
C PRO A 195 -2.08 5.00 -0.91
N PHE A 196 -2.74 4.73 0.22
CA PHE A 196 -3.72 5.60 0.87
C PHE A 196 -3.72 5.31 2.38
N GLU A 197 -3.84 6.35 3.21
CA GLU A 197 -3.98 6.24 4.67
C GLU A 197 -5.41 6.45 5.15
N THR A 198 -6.24 7.14 4.35
CA THR A 198 -7.62 7.52 4.71
C THR A 198 -8.67 6.96 3.75
N LEU A 199 -9.92 6.90 4.22
CA LEU A 199 -11.06 6.54 3.37
C LEU A 199 -11.32 7.55 2.24
N ALA A 200 -11.04 8.83 2.50
CA ALA A 200 -11.16 9.88 1.49
C ALA A 200 -10.20 9.64 0.33
N GLU A 201 -8.93 9.34 0.63
CA GLU A 201 -7.92 8.99 -0.37
C GLU A 201 -8.28 7.72 -1.15
N LEU A 202 -8.80 6.69 -0.46
CA LEU A 202 -9.29 5.47 -1.12
C LEU A 202 -10.42 5.76 -2.12
N SER A 203 -11.29 6.73 -1.83
CA SER A 203 -12.41 7.08 -2.72
C SER A 203 -12.00 7.92 -3.93
N GLN A 204 -10.89 8.66 -3.84
CA GLN A 204 -10.39 9.56 -4.89
C GLN A 204 -9.43 8.87 -5.86
N GLN A 205 -8.81 7.76 -5.45
CA GLN A 205 -7.89 6.99 -6.28
C GLN A 205 -8.65 6.05 -7.25
N ASP A 206 -8.04 5.76 -8.41
CA ASP A 206 -8.63 4.93 -9.47
C ASP A 206 -8.04 3.50 -9.57
N THR A 207 -7.00 3.19 -8.80
CA THR A 207 -6.19 1.95 -8.90
C THR A 207 -6.84 0.78 -8.18
N TYR A 208 -7.30 0.97 -6.96
CA TYR A 208 -7.94 -0.02 -6.11
C TYR A 208 -9.45 0.05 -6.27
N LYS A 209 -10.05 -1.09 -6.58
CA LYS A 209 -11.50 -1.27 -6.41
C LYS A 209 -11.78 -1.61 -4.97
N TRP A 210 -12.98 -1.33 -4.48
CA TRP A 210 -13.36 -1.71 -3.12
C TRP A 210 -14.75 -2.32 -3.05
N GLY A 211 -14.98 -3.11 -2.01
CA GLY A 211 -16.26 -3.76 -1.75
C GLY A 211 -16.43 -4.22 -0.32
N THR A 212 -17.62 -4.69 0.00
CA THR A 212 -18.02 -5.12 1.34
C THR A 212 -19.04 -6.25 1.22
N ILE A 213 -19.35 -6.90 2.35
CA ILE A 213 -20.29 -8.02 2.37
C ILE A 213 -21.71 -7.50 2.09
N GLY A 214 -22.38 -8.05 1.08
CA GLY A 214 -23.75 -7.68 0.73
C GLY A 214 -24.76 -7.98 1.84
N GLY A 215 -25.83 -7.19 1.95
CA GLY A 215 -26.91 -7.48 2.91
C GLY A 215 -26.48 -7.34 4.39
N THR A 216 -25.53 -6.46 4.68
CA THR A 216 -24.99 -6.26 6.03
C THR A 216 -25.07 -4.80 6.49
N ILE A 217 -24.67 -4.55 7.73
CA ILE A 217 -24.61 -3.22 8.33
C ILE A 217 -23.73 -2.25 7.54
N TRP A 218 -22.68 -2.71 6.85
CA TRP A 218 -21.83 -1.85 6.02
C TRP A 218 -22.58 -1.28 4.83
N THR A 219 -23.43 -2.09 4.19
CA THR A 219 -24.24 -1.61 3.07
C THR A 219 -25.26 -0.57 3.52
N THR A 220 -25.88 -0.75 4.69
CA THR A 220 -26.77 0.24 5.29
C THR A 220 -26.00 1.50 5.69
N PHE A 221 -24.85 1.36 6.35
CA PHE A 221 -24.00 2.47 6.75
C PHE A 221 -23.57 3.33 5.56
N LEU A 222 -23.05 2.71 4.50
CA LEU A 222 -22.59 3.41 3.30
C LEU A 222 -23.74 4.11 2.55
N LYS A 223 -24.96 3.57 2.60
CA LYS A 223 -26.16 4.19 2.01
C LYS A 223 -26.67 5.37 2.84
N THR A 224 -26.65 5.26 4.17
CA THR A 224 -27.30 6.21 5.08
C THR A 224 -26.37 7.34 5.52
N ALA A 225 -25.05 7.11 5.55
CA ALA A 225 -24.09 8.12 5.98
C ALA A 225 -24.10 9.36 5.06
N ASN A 226 -24.05 10.55 5.68
CA ASN A 226 -24.18 11.82 4.96
C ASN A 226 -22.82 12.49 4.62
N THR A 227 -21.70 11.85 4.95
CA THR A 227 -20.37 12.41 4.67
C THR A 227 -20.02 12.27 3.18
N PRO A 228 -19.26 13.23 2.60
CA PRO A 228 -18.89 13.15 1.19
C PRO A 228 -18.11 11.88 0.85
N ASP A 229 -17.21 11.45 1.74
CA ASP A 229 -16.35 10.27 1.54
C ASP A 229 -17.16 8.98 1.49
N THR A 230 -18.13 8.80 2.40
CA THR A 230 -18.98 7.59 2.42
C THR A 230 -19.92 7.52 1.22
N LYS A 231 -20.44 8.67 0.78
CA LYS A 231 -21.23 8.76 -0.46
C LYS A 231 -20.40 8.41 -1.69
N ALA A 232 -19.16 8.89 -1.77
CA ALA A 232 -18.23 8.55 -2.84
C ALA A 232 -17.89 7.05 -2.82
N LEU A 233 -17.63 6.49 -1.65
CA LEU A 233 -17.41 5.04 -1.48
C LEU A 233 -18.62 4.23 -1.94
N TRP A 234 -19.84 4.61 -1.55
CA TRP A 234 -21.06 3.92 -1.99
C TRP A 234 -21.27 4.02 -3.50
N ALA A 235 -21.08 5.21 -4.07
CA ALA A 235 -21.17 5.42 -5.52
C ALA A 235 -20.15 4.54 -6.28
N GLY A 236 -18.93 4.40 -5.76
CA GLY A 236 -17.91 3.49 -6.29
C GLY A 236 -18.35 2.03 -6.22
N VAL A 237 -18.83 1.56 -5.06
CA VAL A 237 -19.37 0.20 -4.89
C VAL A 237 -20.48 -0.09 -5.91
N VAL A 238 -21.44 0.82 -6.08
CA VAL A 238 -22.53 0.68 -7.06
C VAL A 238 -22.00 0.64 -8.50
N LYS A 239 -21.00 1.47 -8.82
CA LYS A 239 -20.34 1.47 -10.14
C LYS A 239 -19.63 0.14 -10.39
N PHE A 240 -18.85 -0.34 -9.44
CA PHE A 240 -18.08 -1.59 -9.56
C PHE A 240 -18.97 -2.82 -9.60
N ASN A 241 -20.08 -2.82 -8.85
CA ASN A 241 -21.05 -3.92 -8.82
C ASN A 241 -21.67 -4.20 -10.21
N LYS A 242 -21.77 -3.18 -11.08
CA LYS A 242 -22.23 -3.37 -12.47
C LYS A 242 -21.25 -4.19 -13.31
N THR A 243 -19.95 -4.05 -13.05
CA THR A 243 -18.90 -4.79 -13.77
C THR A 243 -18.54 -6.10 -13.09
N ASP A 244 -18.72 -6.18 -11.78
CA ASP A 244 -18.18 -7.25 -10.95
C ASP A 244 -19.08 -7.45 -9.71
N PRO A 245 -19.99 -8.44 -9.75
CA PRO A 245 -20.97 -8.63 -8.69
C PRO A 245 -20.36 -9.11 -7.38
N VAL A 246 -19.11 -9.59 -7.40
CA VAL A 246 -18.42 -10.09 -6.20
C VAL A 246 -18.06 -8.95 -5.24
N VAL A 247 -18.15 -7.69 -5.67
CA VAL A 247 -17.97 -6.51 -4.81
C VAL A 247 -18.98 -6.43 -3.65
N LEU A 248 -20.15 -7.06 -3.81
CA LEU A 248 -21.20 -7.20 -2.79
C LEU A 248 -21.54 -8.67 -2.49
N SER A 249 -20.57 -9.58 -2.67
CA SER A 249 -20.75 -10.99 -2.34
C SER A 249 -21.07 -11.19 -0.86
N ILE A 250 -21.82 -12.24 -0.53
CA ILE A 250 -22.05 -12.64 0.86
C ILE A 250 -20.85 -13.44 1.39
N ASP A 251 -20.12 -14.13 0.50
CA ASP A 251 -19.00 -14.98 0.89
C ASP A 251 -17.72 -14.17 1.13
N VAL A 252 -17.24 -14.20 2.38
CA VAL A 252 -16.01 -13.53 2.81
C VAL A 252 -14.79 -14.05 2.05
N ASP A 253 -14.72 -15.35 1.77
CA ASP A 253 -13.54 -15.95 1.15
C ASP A 253 -13.37 -15.49 -0.31
N THR A 254 -14.46 -15.15 -1.01
CA THR A 254 -14.38 -14.53 -2.35
C THR A 254 -13.72 -13.16 -2.32
N HIS A 255 -13.99 -12.36 -1.29
CA HIS A 255 -13.35 -11.05 -1.12
C HIS A 255 -11.86 -11.20 -0.78
N LEU A 256 -11.52 -12.13 0.11
CA LEU A 256 -10.13 -12.37 0.50
C LEU A 256 -9.27 -12.84 -0.68
N LYS A 257 -9.80 -13.73 -1.53
CA LYS A 257 -9.11 -14.13 -2.78
C LYS A 257 -8.83 -12.95 -3.71
N LYS A 258 -9.73 -11.97 -3.76
CA LYS A 258 -9.50 -10.74 -4.54
C LYS A 258 -8.46 -9.83 -3.91
N VAL A 259 -8.46 -9.69 -2.59
CA VAL A 259 -7.41 -8.96 -1.87
C VAL A 259 -6.05 -9.58 -2.19
N ALA A 260 -5.94 -10.91 -2.16
CA ALA A 260 -4.70 -11.63 -2.47
C ALA A 260 -4.18 -11.38 -3.90
N ASN A 261 -5.10 -11.20 -4.87
CA ASN A 261 -4.77 -10.85 -6.25
C ASN A 261 -4.30 -9.39 -6.44
N GLY A 262 -4.46 -8.53 -5.42
CA GLY A 262 -4.07 -7.12 -5.45
C GLY A 262 -5.14 -6.19 -6.05
N ASN A 263 -4.90 -4.87 -5.97
CA ASN A 263 -5.77 -3.80 -6.48
C ASN A 263 -7.24 -3.88 -6.00
N TYR A 264 -7.48 -4.54 -4.86
CA TYR A 264 -8.79 -4.65 -4.24
C TYR A 264 -8.71 -4.38 -2.73
N ALA A 265 -9.62 -3.54 -2.25
CA ALA A 265 -9.77 -3.14 -0.86
C ALA A 265 -11.08 -3.69 -0.29
N PHE A 266 -10.99 -4.48 0.77
CA PHE A 266 -12.14 -5.12 1.40
C PHE A 266 -12.53 -4.44 2.71
N LEU A 267 -13.77 -3.94 2.77
CA LEU A 267 -14.34 -3.26 3.93
C LEU A 267 -15.08 -4.27 4.81
N ALA A 268 -14.61 -4.46 6.04
CA ALA A 268 -15.19 -5.41 6.99
C ALA A 268 -14.76 -5.13 8.45
N ASP A 269 -15.27 -5.95 9.38
CA ASP A 269 -14.90 -5.98 10.80
C ASP A 269 -13.40 -6.22 10.96
N LYS A 270 -12.73 -5.35 11.73
CA LYS A 270 -11.31 -5.55 12.02
C LYS A 270 -11.06 -6.87 12.74
N ALA A 271 -11.88 -7.24 13.71
CA ALA A 271 -11.68 -8.47 14.47
C ALA A 271 -11.80 -9.72 13.60
N MET A 272 -12.71 -9.74 12.61
CA MET A 272 -12.82 -10.85 11.66
C MET A 272 -11.58 -10.91 10.75
N LEU A 273 -11.18 -9.76 10.21
CA LEU A 273 -10.05 -9.68 9.30
C LEU A 273 -8.72 -9.99 10.00
N GLU A 274 -8.56 -9.65 11.28
CA GLU A 274 -7.38 -10.00 12.08
C GLU A 274 -7.16 -11.51 12.15
N ILE A 275 -8.24 -12.29 12.30
CA ILE A 275 -8.17 -13.76 12.33
C ILE A 275 -7.71 -14.30 10.97
N LYS A 276 -8.28 -13.77 9.87
CA LYS A 276 -7.94 -14.22 8.50
C LYS A 276 -6.53 -13.78 8.09
N MET A 277 -6.12 -12.57 8.44
CA MET A 277 -4.78 -12.03 8.17
C MET A 277 -3.68 -12.84 8.86
N ALA A 278 -3.96 -13.53 9.97
CA ALA A 278 -2.95 -14.40 10.60
C ALA A 278 -2.46 -15.55 9.70
N THR A 279 -3.19 -15.86 8.62
CA THR A 279 -2.78 -16.84 7.62
C THR A 279 -1.99 -16.23 6.46
N GLU A 280 -2.25 -14.97 6.10
CA GLU A 280 -1.59 -14.25 5.00
C GLU A 280 -1.03 -12.89 5.47
N CYS A 281 0.29 -12.81 5.59
CA CYS A 281 0.97 -11.64 6.17
C CYS A 281 1.27 -10.50 5.18
N ASP A 282 0.92 -10.66 3.90
CA ASP A 282 1.12 -9.63 2.85
C ASP A 282 0.03 -8.55 2.88
N TRP A 283 -1.03 -8.77 3.67
CA TRP A 283 -2.14 -7.85 3.77
C TRP A 283 -1.90 -6.83 4.88
N VAL A 284 -2.40 -5.62 4.66
CA VAL A 284 -2.31 -4.52 5.59
C VAL A 284 -3.68 -3.91 5.83
N PHE A 285 -3.86 -3.38 7.04
CA PHE A 285 -5.02 -2.60 7.40
C PHE A 285 -4.82 -1.14 7.05
N LEU A 286 -5.90 -0.50 6.63
CA LEU A 286 -5.97 0.95 6.62
C LEU A 286 -5.74 1.49 8.03
N LYS A 287 -4.93 2.54 8.12
CA LYS A 287 -4.57 3.19 9.38
C LYS A 287 -5.79 3.83 10.05
N GLU A 288 -6.67 4.41 9.25
CA GLU A 288 -7.96 4.93 9.70
C GLU A 288 -8.94 3.78 10.00
N LEU A 289 -9.46 3.77 11.22
CA LEU A 289 -10.59 2.93 11.63
C LEU A 289 -11.86 3.77 11.54
N PHE A 290 -12.92 3.19 11.00
CA PHE A 290 -14.19 3.88 10.83
C PHE A 290 -15.33 3.06 11.42
N TYR A 291 -16.45 3.73 11.66
CA TYR A 291 -17.70 3.13 12.11
C TYR A 291 -17.55 2.17 13.32
N PRO A 292 -17.62 2.68 14.56
CA PRO A 292 -17.49 1.85 15.76
C PRO A 292 -18.64 0.83 15.83
N LEU A 293 -18.28 -0.42 16.06
CA LEU A 293 -19.20 -1.55 16.11
C LEU A 293 -19.33 -2.06 17.54
N GLN A 294 -20.56 -2.38 17.92
CA GLN A 294 -20.88 -2.95 19.22
C GLN A 294 -21.69 -4.22 19.01
N TYR A 295 -21.10 -5.37 19.34
CA TYR A 295 -21.82 -6.64 19.30
C TYR A 295 -22.51 -6.86 20.65
N ALA A 296 -23.77 -7.26 20.58
CA ALA A 296 -24.58 -7.54 21.75
C ALA A 296 -25.47 -8.76 21.50
N VAL A 297 -25.93 -9.37 22.59
CA VAL A 297 -26.90 -10.45 22.53
C VAL A 297 -28.26 -9.86 22.18
N GLY A 298 -28.91 -10.43 21.18
CA GLY A 298 -30.22 -10.00 20.71
C GLY A 298 -31.35 -10.74 21.41
N LEU A 299 -32.38 -10.02 21.83
CA LEU A 299 -33.60 -10.56 22.42
C LEU A 299 -34.85 -10.08 21.66
N PRO A 300 -35.96 -10.84 21.71
CA PRO A 300 -37.23 -10.38 21.16
C PRO A 300 -37.65 -9.04 21.81
N MET A 301 -38.29 -8.19 21.02
CA MET A 301 -38.76 -6.88 21.48
C MET A 301 -39.64 -6.99 22.74
N LYS A 302 -39.33 -6.21 23.77
CA LYS A 302 -39.97 -6.21 25.09
C LYS A 302 -39.89 -7.56 25.81
N SER A 303 -38.77 -8.28 25.65
CA SER A 303 -38.55 -9.53 26.37
C SER A 303 -38.46 -9.31 27.88
N PRO A 304 -39.14 -10.12 28.71
CA PRO A 304 -39.03 -10.03 30.17
C PRO A 304 -37.62 -10.39 30.68
N TYR A 305 -36.84 -11.12 29.86
CA TYR A 305 -35.48 -11.54 30.19
C TYR A 305 -34.42 -10.47 29.90
N ASN A 306 -34.76 -9.39 29.21
CA ASN A 306 -33.78 -8.40 28.76
C ASN A 306 -32.95 -7.83 29.92
N LYS A 307 -33.59 -7.48 31.04
CA LYS A 307 -32.89 -6.98 32.23
C LYS A 307 -31.92 -8.02 32.82
N LEU A 308 -32.34 -9.28 32.89
CA LEU A 308 -31.51 -10.36 33.42
C LEU A 308 -30.26 -10.58 32.56
N PHE A 309 -30.43 -10.66 31.23
CA PHE A 309 -29.31 -10.76 30.30
C PHE A 309 -28.42 -9.51 30.33
N TYR A 310 -29.00 -8.31 30.45
CA TYR A 310 -28.23 -7.08 30.53
C TYR A 310 -27.31 -7.06 31.76
N ASP A 311 -27.85 -7.37 32.94
CA ASP A 311 -27.11 -7.39 34.21
C ASP A 311 -26.01 -8.47 34.20
N GLU A 312 -26.32 -9.67 33.69
CA GLU A 312 -25.34 -10.76 33.58
C GLU A 312 -24.23 -10.45 32.57
N MET A 313 -24.57 -9.88 31.41
CA MET A 313 -23.59 -9.47 30.41
C MET A 313 -22.65 -8.38 30.93
N LEU A 314 -23.18 -7.44 31.73
CA LEU A 314 -22.37 -6.43 32.40
C LEU A 314 -21.40 -7.07 33.40
N ARG A 315 -21.86 -8.05 34.20
CA ARG A 315 -20.99 -8.83 35.11
C ARG A 315 -19.87 -9.56 34.37
N ILE A 316 -20.19 -10.23 33.26
CA ILE A 316 -19.19 -10.92 32.41
C ILE A 316 -18.18 -9.91 31.83
N TYR A 317 -18.61 -8.70 31.51
CA TYR A 317 -17.73 -7.63 31.05
C TYR A 317 -16.79 -7.14 32.15
N GLU A 318 -17.31 -6.88 33.35
CA GLU A 318 -16.53 -6.38 34.51
C GLU A 318 -15.53 -7.39 35.04
N THR A 319 -15.84 -8.69 34.99
CA THR A 319 -14.92 -9.76 35.41
C THR A 319 -13.74 -9.95 34.45
N GLY A 320 -13.81 -9.42 33.23
CA GLY A 320 -12.74 -9.52 32.23
C GLY A 320 -12.68 -10.86 31.49
N LEU A 321 -13.66 -11.75 31.65
CA LEU A 321 -13.74 -13.04 30.95
C LEU A 321 -13.66 -12.89 29.43
N LEU A 322 -14.30 -11.85 28.88
CA LEU A 322 -14.28 -11.53 27.45
C LEU A 322 -12.86 -11.31 26.92
N GLN A 323 -11.96 -10.72 27.72
CA GLN A 323 -10.57 -10.51 27.31
C GLN A 323 -9.79 -11.83 27.29
N ILE A 324 -10.09 -12.74 28.21
CA ILE A 324 -9.49 -14.08 28.28
C ILE A 324 -9.90 -14.89 27.05
N TRP A 325 -11.19 -14.92 26.72
CA TRP A 325 -11.67 -15.61 25.52
C TRP A 325 -11.16 -14.94 24.24
N LYS A 326 -11.09 -13.60 24.18
CA LYS A 326 -10.48 -12.91 23.03
C LYS A 326 -9.04 -13.36 22.82
N LYS A 327 -8.23 -13.43 23.87
CA LYS A 327 -6.84 -13.89 23.80
C LYS A 327 -6.71 -15.37 23.39
N ARG A 328 -7.72 -16.19 23.69
CA ARG A 328 -7.77 -17.62 23.30
C ARG A 328 -8.09 -17.79 21.82
N TRP A 329 -9.06 -17.03 21.30
CA TRP A 329 -9.60 -17.22 19.94
C TRP A 329 -8.91 -16.36 18.87
N TRP A 330 -8.34 -15.21 19.23
CA TRP A 330 -7.61 -14.34 18.29
C TRP A 330 -6.12 -14.67 18.23
N PRO A 331 -5.48 -14.45 17.07
CA PRO A 331 -4.05 -14.64 16.91
C PRO A 331 -3.26 -13.73 17.86
N LYS A 332 -2.12 -14.23 18.35
CA LYS A 332 -1.23 -13.43 19.20
C LYS A 332 -0.65 -12.27 18.38
N LYS A 333 -0.54 -11.09 18.99
CA LYS A 333 0.16 -9.94 18.39
C LYS A 333 1.56 -10.40 17.95
N GLY A 334 1.90 -10.19 16.67
CA GLY A 334 3.18 -10.59 16.07
C GLY A 334 3.19 -11.94 15.34
N THR A 335 2.04 -12.62 15.18
CA THR A 335 1.94 -13.85 14.37
C THR A 335 2.37 -13.58 12.91
N CYS A 336 1.94 -12.45 12.37
CA CYS A 336 2.53 -11.88 11.16
C CYS A 336 3.55 -10.82 11.56
N LYS A 337 4.82 -11.07 11.25
CA LYS A 337 5.85 -10.02 11.14
C LYS A 337 5.56 -9.25 9.86
N GLY A 338 4.48 -8.46 9.85
CA GLY A 338 4.25 -7.54 8.73
C GLY A 338 5.51 -6.70 8.52
N SER A 339 5.93 -6.53 7.26
CA SER A 339 7.16 -5.88 6.80
C SER A 339 7.37 -4.43 7.27
N LEU A 340 6.51 -3.92 8.16
CA LEU A 340 6.62 -2.63 8.84
C LEU A 340 7.54 -2.67 10.07
N VAL A 341 8.17 -3.83 10.38
CA VAL A 341 9.22 -3.88 11.40
C VAL A 341 10.46 -3.18 10.85
N THR A 342 10.87 -2.14 11.58
CA THR A 342 12.10 -1.35 11.46
C THR A 342 13.36 -2.19 11.70
N GLU A 343 13.51 -3.33 11.04
CA GLU A 343 14.78 -4.05 10.97
C GLU A 343 15.57 -3.51 9.78
N ALA A 344 16.85 -3.18 10.02
CA ALA A 344 17.74 -2.73 8.96
C ALA A 344 17.87 -3.83 7.91
N LYS A 345 17.22 -3.63 6.75
CA LYS A 345 17.25 -4.58 5.65
C LYS A 345 18.64 -4.61 5.02
N ARG A 346 19.19 -5.81 4.81
CA ARG A 346 20.43 -6.00 4.03
C ARG A 346 20.15 -5.68 2.56
N ILE A 347 21.08 -5.02 1.88
CA ILE A 347 20.96 -4.71 0.45
C ILE A 347 20.93 -6.02 -0.35
N GLU A 348 19.88 -6.23 -1.13
CA GLU A 348 19.70 -7.41 -1.99
C GLU A 348 20.15 -7.12 -3.43
N LEU A 349 20.38 -8.18 -4.22
CA LEU A 349 20.70 -8.03 -5.66
C LEU A 349 19.63 -7.22 -6.42
N VAL A 350 18.37 -7.38 -6.04
CA VAL A 350 17.24 -6.65 -6.62
C VAL A 350 17.35 -5.14 -6.36
N ASP A 351 18.02 -4.72 -5.29
CA ASP A 351 18.23 -3.30 -4.98
C ASP A 351 19.34 -2.68 -5.84
N LEU A 352 20.24 -3.50 -6.41
CA LEU A 352 21.36 -3.07 -7.27
C LEU A 352 21.14 -3.35 -8.77
N GLN A 353 19.96 -3.85 -9.15
CA GLN A 353 19.66 -4.27 -10.53
C GLN A 353 19.93 -3.17 -11.58
N SER A 354 19.64 -1.91 -11.25
CA SER A 354 19.81 -0.77 -12.15
C SER A 354 21.28 -0.48 -12.46
N ALA A 355 22.19 -0.66 -11.51
CA ALA A 355 23.62 -0.52 -11.76
C ALA A 355 24.13 -1.56 -12.77
N PHE A 356 23.64 -2.80 -12.66
CA PHE A 356 23.94 -3.86 -13.64
C PHE A 356 23.32 -3.57 -15.02
N TYR A 357 22.10 -3.03 -15.08
CA TYR A 357 21.49 -2.62 -16.35
C TYR A 357 22.29 -1.53 -17.06
N VAL A 358 22.82 -0.54 -16.33
CA VAL A 358 23.65 0.53 -16.92
C VAL A 358 24.90 -0.04 -17.60
N ILE A 359 25.61 -0.96 -16.94
CA ILE A 359 26.80 -1.60 -17.52
C ILE A 359 26.42 -2.46 -18.74
N ALA A 360 25.35 -3.24 -18.65
CA ALA A 360 24.89 -4.07 -19.75
C ALA A 360 24.54 -3.24 -21.00
N ILE A 361 23.79 -2.15 -20.83
CA ILE A 361 23.46 -1.20 -21.91
C ILE A 361 24.75 -0.59 -22.48
N GLY A 362 25.70 -0.20 -21.63
CA GLY A 362 26.98 0.34 -22.05
C GLY A 362 27.79 -0.62 -22.93
N ILE A 363 27.86 -1.91 -22.56
CA ILE A 363 28.55 -2.94 -23.34
C ILE A 363 27.88 -3.13 -24.72
N VAL A 364 26.55 -3.17 -24.76
CA VAL A 364 25.80 -3.33 -26.02
C VAL A 364 26.01 -2.13 -26.94
N LEU A 365 25.91 -0.91 -26.43
CA LEU A 365 26.13 0.31 -27.21
C LEU A 365 27.57 0.41 -27.72
N ALA A 366 28.56 0.12 -26.87
CA ALA A 366 29.97 0.12 -27.27
C ALA A 366 30.24 -0.93 -28.37
N SER A 367 29.68 -2.13 -28.21
CA SER A 367 29.78 -3.20 -29.21
C SER A 367 29.11 -2.83 -30.53
N PHE A 368 27.98 -2.13 -30.48
CA PHE A 368 27.31 -1.63 -31.68
C PHE A 368 28.13 -0.56 -32.39
N ILE A 369 28.72 0.39 -31.65
CA ILE A 369 29.55 1.46 -32.21
C ILE A 369 30.76 0.87 -32.92
N ILE A 370 31.52 -0.04 -32.29
CA ILE A 370 32.72 -0.63 -32.94
C ILE A 370 32.37 -1.44 -34.20
N VAL A 371 31.26 -2.16 -34.20
CA VAL A 371 30.77 -2.88 -35.40
C VAL A 371 30.43 -1.88 -36.52
N SER A 372 29.77 -0.77 -36.18
CA SER A 372 29.43 0.28 -37.14
C SER A 372 30.67 0.98 -37.71
N GLU A 373 31.70 1.23 -36.88
CA GLU A 373 32.97 1.82 -37.30
C GLU A 373 33.72 0.87 -38.23
N CYS A 374 33.79 -0.43 -37.91
CA CYS A 374 34.40 -1.43 -38.78
C CYS A 374 33.68 -1.52 -40.14
N PHE A 375 32.35 -1.45 -40.15
CA PHE A 375 31.57 -1.49 -41.39
C PHE A 375 31.80 -0.24 -42.24
N TYR A 376 31.78 0.94 -41.61
CA TYR A 376 32.05 2.21 -42.27
C TYR A 376 33.48 2.25 -42.85
N PHE A 377 34.46 1.81 -42.07
CA PHE A 377 35.85 1.75 -42.49
C PHE A 377 36.04 0.83 -43.70
N LYS A 378 35.50 -0.40 -43.66
CA LYS A 378 35.56 -1.34 -44.80
C LYS A 378 34.91 -0.75 -46.06
N ARG A 379 33.78 -0.07 -45.93
CA ARG A 379 33.08 0.55 -47.06
C ARG A 379 33.86 1.73 -47.65
N SER A 380 34.42 2.59 -46.80
CA SER A 380 35.27 3.71 -47.24
C SER A 380 36.54 3.22 -47.94
N PHE A 381 37.18 2.17 -47.41
CA PHE A 381 38.41 1.61 -47.99
C PHE A 381 38.14 0.93 -49.35
N SER A 382 36.99 0.28 -49.53
CA SER A 382 36.61 -0.34 -50.80
C SER A 382 36.33 0.69 -51.91
N ILE A 383 35.84 1.88 -51.57
CA ILE A 383 35.58 2.96 -52.54
C ILE A 383 36.90 3.59 -53.02
N GLN A 384 37.91 3.66 -52.15
CA GLN A 384 39.20 4.32 -52.44
C GLN A 384 40.15 3.48 -53.32
N TYR A 385 39.87 2.19 -53.52
CA TYR A 385 40.59 1.29 -54.44
C TYR A 385 39.86 1.07 -55.79
N GLN A 386 38.70 1.70 -56.00
CA GLN A 386 37.92 1.63 -57.25
C GLN A 386 38.02 2.90 -58.12
N THR A 387 38.78 3.90 -57.67
CA THR A 387 39.21 5.10 -58.41
C THR A 387 40.70 5.05 -58.62
#